data_AF-A0A7K5HI06-F1
#
_entry.id   AF-A0A7K5HI06-F1
#
_cell.length_a   1.000
_cell.length_b   1.000
_cell.length_c   1.000
_cell.angle_alpha   90.00
_cell.angle_beta   90.00
_cell.angle_gamma   90.00
#
_symmetry.space_group_name_H-M   'P 1'
#
loop_
_entity.id
_entity.type
_entity.pdbx_description
1 polymer ?
#
loop_
_entity_poly.entity_id
_entity_poly.type
_entity_poly.pdbx_seq_one_letter_code
_entity_poly.pdbx_strand_id
1 'polypeptide(L)'
;MADPAGCCRPCATCLLCLYSCQWITAKKEKKKGLRTTKCDCSWFFFLLLVFFLTLVWLYFAIIILNDFHNFNEFIFKQRKLWLDWSLLLLIVTAMLITYSAVLLVLALCLQLCGQPLKLHCVHKTLLILTALVVAAAFTGLGIKWAEEWRSARISLQATGPFLHFGIVGGMTLLAWPLASFIYRSRNTGLKVFLLLVYCAVMIALYLAPLGITSPCIMEENQLPPKPALVGHRGAPMLAPENTLMSLHKAVDCDVEVFETDVMVSADGVPFLMHDEELTRTTNVQAVFPERATLNSTAFNWTDLQRLDAGSWFLEKRPFPTVQSLSAGDRDQAAKQRIPSLEQALEAAKQSNISIMFDLRPENHSDYQSFVNATLQVILESGIPLQQVLWLPDGFREQVKQQAPGLQQVYGRKRLQNEKEPLLHVNLPYQDMSSEEIRQYRRDNISVNLYVVNMPWLFSVLWCSGVSSVTTNACQVLKEMKHPIWLLPSSTYLMMWIVADCASILVILWAFLLLK
;
A
#
# COMPACT_ATOMS: atom_id res chain seq x y z
N MET A 1 20.00 6.59 -53.98
CA MET A 1 19.91 6.91 -52.54
C MET A 1 18.64 7.68 -52.33
N ALA A 2 17.55 7.00 -51.98
CA ALA A 2 16.32 7.65 -51.55
C ALA A 2 16.45 7.93 -50.04
N ASP A 3 16.24 9.17 -49.63
CA ASP A 3 16.15 9.54 -48.21
C ASP A 3 15.04 8.69 -47.55
N PRO A 4 15.26 8.12 -46.35
CA PRO A 4 14.20 7.39 -45.68
C PRO A 4 13.06 8.37 -45.37
N ALA A 5 11.88 8.06 -45.89
CA ALA A 5 10.65 8.74 -45.53
C ALA A 5 10.38 8.48 -44.04
N GLY A 6 10.68 9.47 -43.18
CA GLY A 6 10.47 9.33 -41.74
C GLY A 6 10.94 10.54 -40.97
N CYS A 7 10.01 11.47 -40.73
CA CYS A 7 10.11 12.67 -39.89
C CYS A 7 10.51 13.99 -40.61
N CYS A 8 9.68 15.01 -40.41
CA CYS A 8 9.90 16.36 -40.92
C CYS A 8 11.17 16.97 -40.27
N ARG A 9 12.09 17.51 -41.08
CA ARG A 9 13.40 18.05 -40.65
C ARG A 9 13.40 18.98 -39.41
N PRO A 10 12.40 19.86 -39.20
CA PRO A 10 12.33 20.71 -38.01
C PRO A 10 12.07 19.90 -36.72
N CYS A 11 11.26 18.85 -36.82
CA CYS A 11 10.89 17.99 -35.69
C CYS A 11 12.11 17.20 -35.17
N ALA A 12 12.87 16.56 -36.07
CA ALA A 12 14.09 15.83 -35.71
C ALA A 12 15.15 16.74 -35.06
N THR A 13 15.24 18.01 -35.49
CA THR A 13 16.17 18.98 -34.90
C THR A 13 15.73 19.38 -33.49
N CYS A 14 14.44 19.62 -33.28
CA CYS A 14 13.87 19.93 -31.97
C CYS A 14 14.09 18.79 -30.96
N LEU A 15 13.81 17.55 -31.38
CA LEU A 15 14.04 16.34 -30.57
C LEU A 15 15.51 16.20 -30.16
N LEU A 16 16.44 16.43 -31.10
CA LEU A 16 17.87 16.37 -30.81
C LEU A 16 18.27 17.47 -29.84
N CYS A 17 17.77 18.68 -30.00
CA CYS A 17 18.02 19.80 -29.09
C CYS A 17 17.56 19.51 -27.66
N LEU A 18 16.39 18.88 -27.47
CA LEU A 18 15.88 18.50 -26.16
C LEU A 18 16.73 17.40 -25.49
N TYR A 19 17.18 16.39 -26.25
CA TYR A 19 17.96 15.26 -25.73
C TYR A 19 19.45 15.60 -25.50
N SER A 20 20.01 16.48 -26.33
CA SER A 20 21.41 16.91 -26.27
C SER A 20 21.63 18.23 -25.53
N CYS A 21 20.56 18.94 -25.15
CA CYS A 21 20.58 20.30 -24.60
C CYS A 21 21.33 21.34 -25.45
N GLN A 22 21.50 21.10 -26.75
CA GLN A 22 22.25 22.02 -27.62
C GLN A 22 21.34 22.69 -28.67
N TRP A 23 20.94 23.93 -28.42
CA TRP A 23 20.13 24.74 -29.35
C TRP A 23 20.93 25.36 -30.51
N ILE A 24 22.24 25.55 -30.34
CA ILE A 24 23.06 26.41 -31.23
C ILE A 24 23.94 25.61 -32.21
N THR A 25 24.23 24.33 -31.93
CA THR A 25 25.17 23.51 -32.71
C THR A 25 24.52 22.63 -33.77
N ALA A 26 23.20 22.50 -33.86
CA ALA A 26 22.54 21.74 -34.93
C ALA A 26 22.93 22.22 -36.35
N LYS A 27 23.30 23.51 -36.50
CA LYS A 27 23.87 24.08 -37.73
C LYS A 27 25.36 23.76 -37.94
N LYS A 28 26.16 23.57 -36.88
CA LYS A 28 27.62 23.31 -36.90
C LYS A 28 27.96 21.82 -36.94
N GLU A 29 27.17 20.97 -36.28
CA GLU A 29 27.33 19.50 -36.25
C GLU A 29 26.94 18.82 -37.56
N LYS A 30 26.13 19.50 -38.40
CA LYS A 30 25.85 19.13 -39.80
C LYS A 30 27.10 18.83 -40.64
N LYS A 31 28.27 19.40 -40.28
CA LYS A 31 29.52 19.25 -41.06
C LYS A 31 30.33 17.98 -40.75
N LYS A 32 30.01 17.21 -39.69
CA LYS A 32 30.86 16.08 -39.25
C LYS A 32 30.22 14.69 -39.24
N GLY A 33 28.96 14.53 -39.64
CA GLY A 33 28.32 13.21 -39.70
C GLY A 33 28.40 12.46 -38.36
N LEU A 34 27.79 13.02 -37.32
CA LEU A 34 27.80 12.42 -35.98
C LEU A 34 27.10 11.06 -36.00
N ARG A 35 27.86 10.00 -35.71
CA ARG A 35 27.33 8.66 -35.46
C ARG A 35 27.22 8.42 -33.95
N THR A 36 26.21 7.65 -33.54
CA THR A 36 26.09 7.12 -32.17
C THR A 36 27.35 6.30 -31.84
N THR A 37 28.01 6.65 -30.73
CA THR A 37 29.20 5.93 -30.25
C THR A 37 28.81 4.74 -29.37
N LYS A 38 29.75 3.83 -29.08
CA LYS A 38 29.53 2.76 -28.09
C LYS A 38 29.16 3.31 -26.71
N CYS A 39 29.72 4.46 -26.33
CA CYS A 39 29.39 5.15 -25.08
C CYS A 39 27.94 5.63 -25.08
N ASP A 40 27.47 6.19 -26.20
CA ASP A 40 26.07 6.64 -26.34
C ASP A 40 25.08 5.47 -26.23
N CYS A 41 25.40 4.31 -26.81
CA CYS A 41 24.60 3.09 -26.64
C CYS A 41 24.56 2.60 -25.18
N SER A 42 25.68 2.70 -24.45
CA SER A 42 25.73 2.35 -23.02
C SER A 42 24.85 3.27 -22.19
N TRP A 43 24.81 4.57 -22.50
CA TRP A 43 23.92 5.53 -21.83
C TRP A 43 22.45 5.31 -22.15
N PHE A 44 22.12 4.90 -23.38
CA PHE A 44 20.75 4.49 -23.72
C PHE A 44 20.32 3.26 -22.92
N PHE A 45 21.17 2.25 -22.78
CA PHE A 45 20.87 1.09 -21.95
C PHE A 45 20.72 1.46 -20.46
N PHE A 46 21.58 2.35 -19.96
CA PHE A 46 21.47 2.85 -18.60
C PHE A 46 20.15 3.62 -18.38
N LEU A 47 19.74 4.46 -19.33
CA LEU A 47 18.44 5.14 -19.31
C LEU A 47 17.28 4.14 -19.25
N LEU A 48 17.32 3.08 -20.06
CA LEU A 48 16.32 2.01 -20.05
C LEU A 48 16.26 1.32 -18.69
N LEU A 49 17.42 0.98 -18.11
CA LEU A 49 17.51 0.39 -16.77
C LEU A 49 16.93 1.31 -15.70
N VAL A 50 17.26 2.60 -15.72
CA VAL A 50 16.74 3.59 -14.77
C VAL A 50 15.23 3.74 -14.92
N PHE A 51 14.70 3.78 -16.15
CA PHE A 51 13.26 3.81 -16.39
C PHE A 51 12.55 2.60 -15.76
N PHE A 52 13.03 1.39 -16.01
CA PHE A 52 12.45 0.19 -15.40
C PHE A 52 12.59 0.19 -13.88
N LEU A 53 13.72 0.63 -13.35
CA LEU A 53 13.92 0.77 -11.90
C LEU A 53 12.91 1.76 -11.29
N THR A 54 12.67 2.91 -11.95
CA THR A 54 11.63 3.87 -11.52
C THR A 54 10.21 3.33 -11.65
N LEU A 55 9.94 2.48 -12.65
CA LEU A 55 8.64 1.84 -12.83
C LEU A 55 8.35 0.81 -11.73
N VAL A 56 9.35 -0.02 -11.39
CA VAL A 56 9.25 -0.95 -10.26
C VAL A 56 9.07 -0.16 -8.95
N TRP A 57 9.82 0.92 -8.76
CA TRP A 57 9.64 1.79 -7.60
C TRP A 57 8.25 2.42 -7.52
N LEU A 58 7.69 2.90 -8.64
CA LEU A 58 6.31 3.40 -8.68
C LEU A 58 5.32 2.34 -8.22
N TYR A 59 5.47 1.10 -8.69
CA TYR A 59 4.63 -0.02 -8.27
C TYR A 59 4.69 -0.25 -6.76
N PHE A 60 5.90 -0.25 -6.17
CA PHE A 60 6.07 -0.34 -4.71
C PHE A 60 5.47 0.86 -3.97
N ALA A 61 5.67 2.08 -4.46
CA ALA A 61 5.12 3.28 -3.86
C ALA A 61 3.58 3.24 -3.81
N ILE A 62 2.93 2.67 -4.82
CA ILE A 62 1.46 2.47 -4.85
C ILE A 62 1.03 1.41 -3.83
N ILE A 63 1.79 0.32 -3.65
CA ILE A 63 1.48 -0.74 -2.68
C ILE A 63 1.51 -0.18 -1.25
N ILE A 64 2.55 0.59 -0.93
CA ILE A 64 2.77 1.16 0.41
C ILE A 64 1.71 2.22 0.78
N LEU A 65 0.88 2.68 -0.17
CA LEU A 65 -0.23 3.60 0.13
C LEU A 65 -1.20 3.03 1.18
N ASN A 66 -1.31 1.70 1.29
CA ASN A 66 -2.10 1.07 2.34
C ASN A 66 -1.62 1.41 3.75
N ASP A 67 -0.29 1.38 3.96
CA ASP A 67 0.37 1.52 5.25
C ASP A 67 0.98 2.91 5.47
N PHE A 68 0.67 3.86 4.58
CA PHE A 68 1.33 5.16 4.59
C PHE A 68 1.03 5.96 5.86
N HIS A 69 -0.16 5.80 6.44
CA HIS A 69 -0.48 6.45 7.71
C HIS A 69 0.50 6.02 8.81
N ASN A 70 0.81 4.72 8.91
CA ASN A 70 1.78 4.18 9.85
C ASN A 70 3.18 4.77 9.59
N PHE A 71 3.54 5.00 8.32
CA PHE A 71 4.78 5.68 7.96
C PHE A 71 4.82 7.14 8.46
N ASN A 72 3.74 7.89 8.29
CA ASN A 72 3.63 9.26 8.82
C ASN A 72 3.75 9.29 10.35
N GLU A 73 3.10 8.36 11.05
CA GLU A 73 3.22 8.21 12.51
C GLU A 73 4.67 7.91 12.93
N PHE A 74 5.34 7.01 12.23
CA PHE A 74 6.74 6.65 12.49
C PHE A 74 7.67 7.87 12.36
N ILE A 75 7.52 8.67 11.30
CA ILE A 75 8.32 9.89 11.13
C ILE A 75 7.96 10.93 12.19
N PHE A 76 6.69 11.07 12.55
CA PHE A 76 6.26 11.96 13.63
C PHE A 76 6.91 11.59 14.95
N LYS A 77 6.98 10.30 15.33
CA LYS A 77 7.63 9.85 16.57
C LYS A 77 9.10 10.29 16.65
N GLN A 78 9.80 10.35 15.52
CA GLN A 78 11.22 10.76 15.46
C GLN A 78 11.46 12.26 15.35
N ARG A 79 10.61 12.97 14.60
CA ARG A 79 10.83 14.40 14.25
C ARG A 79 9.92 15.36 15.01
N LYS A 80 8.84 14.85 15.62
CA LYS A 80 7.74 15.59 16.26
C LYS A 80 7.08 16.64 15.33
N LEU A 81 7.29 16.51 14.02
CA LEU A 81 6.71 17.34 12.98
C LEU A 81 5.76 16.48 12.14
N TRP A 82 4.50 16.87 12.09
CA TRP A 82 3.52 16.20 11.23
C TRP A 82 3.59 16.78 9.82
N LEU A 83 3.87 15.91 8.85
CA LEU A 83 3.83 16.21 7.42
C LEU A 83 3.19 15.02 6.72
N ASP A 84 2.42 15.28 5.66
CA ASP A 84 1.95 14.23 4.78
C ASP A 84 3.09 13.80 3.84
N TRP A 85 3.90 12.84 4.29
CA TRP A 85 5.01 12.33 3.50
C TRP A 85 4.54 11.53 2.27
N SER A 86 3.24 11.20 2.18
CA SER A 86 2.67 10.39 1.09
C SER A 86 2.69 11.17 -0.20
N LEU A 87 2.21 12.41 -0.10
CA LEU A 87 2.17 13.35 -1.19
C LEU A 87 3.59 13.66 -1.68
N LEU A 88 4.53 13.87 -0.75
CA LEU A 88 5.94 14.10 -1.13
C LEU A 88 6.54 12.89 -1.86
N LEU A 89 6.35 11.68 -1.33
CA LEU A 89 6.86 10.45 -1.93
C LEU A 89 6.27 10.24 -3.34
N LEU A 90 4.96 10.42 -3.48
CA LEU A 90 4.25 10.28 -4.75
C LEU A 90 4.70 11.34 -5.76
N ILE A 91 4.84 12.60 -5.36
CA ILE A 91 5.32 13.69 -6.23
C ILE A 91 6.73 13.39 -6.71
N VAL A 92 7.65 13.05 -5.80
CA VAL A 92 9.05 12.71 -6.17
C VAL A 92 9.06 11.52 -7.11
N THR A 93 8.33 10.45 -6.79
CA THR A 93 8.22 9.26 -7.63
C THR A 93 7.68 9.58 -9.03
N ALA A 94 6.60 10.37 -9.11
CA ALA A 94 6.00 10.81 -10.36
C ALA A 94 6.96 11.68 -11.20
N MET A 95 7.72 12.57 -10.57
CA MET A 95 8.74 13.38 -11.24
C MET A 95 9.86 12.49 -11.81
N LEU A 96 10.39 11.56 -11.03
CA LEU A 96 11.48 10.67 -11.46
C LEU A 96 11.07 9.78 -12.63
N ILE A 97 9.88 9.17 -12.57
CA ILE A 97 9.39 8.30 -13.67
C ILE A 97 9.01 9.10 -14.91
N THR A 98 8.37 10.27 -14.75
CA THR A 98 8.03 11.12 -15.90
C THR A 98 9.30 11.60 -16.60
N TYR A 99 10.32 11.99 -15.84
CA TYR A 99 11.60 12.41 -16.38
C TYR A 99 12.30 11.29 -17.18
N SER A 100 12.40 10.09 -16.60
CA SER A 100 13.03 8.94 -17.29
C SER A 100 12.22 8.50 -18.51
N ALA A 101 10.88 8.51 -18.43
CA ALA A 101 9.98 8.18 -19.54
C ALA A 101 10.12 9.16 -20.70
N VAL A 102 10.11 10.48 -20.43
CA VAL A 102 10.28 11.51 -21.47
C VAL A 102 11.63 11.35 -22.18
N LEU A 103 12.72 11.12 -21.44
CA LEU A 103 14.02 10.86 -22.05
C LEU A 103 14.03 9.59 -22.90
N LEU A 104 13.37 8.52 -22.45
CA LEU A 104 13.27 7.28 -23.20
C LEU A 104 12.47 7.47 -24.50
N VAL A 105 11.33 8.16 -24.44
CA VAL A 105 10.53 8.49 -25.62
C VAL A 105 11.34 9.34 -26.60
N LEU A 106 12.04 10.37 -26.12
CA LEU A 106 12.93 11.18 -26.97
C LEU A 106 14.02 10.33 -27.64
N ALA A 107 14.64 9.41 -26.90
CA ALA A 107 15.65 8.51 -27.44
C ALA A 107 15.06 7.59 -28.53
N LEU A 108 13.88 7.01 -28.29
CA LEU A 108 13.19 6.17 -29.27
C LEU A 108 12.80 6.97 -30.52
N CYS A 109 12.28 8.19 -30.37
CA CYS A 109 11.98 9.07 -31.49
C CYS A 109 13.23 9.44 -32.31
N LEU A 110 14.35 9.73 -31.65
CA LEU A 110 15.63 10.00 -32.32
C LEU A 110 16.12 8.78 -33.11
N GLN A 111 15.99 7.59 -32.54
CA GLN A 111 16.34 6.34 -33.20
C GLN A 111 15.46 6.08 -34.42
N LEU A 112 14.15 6.36 -34.34
CA LEU A 112 13.22 6.28 -35.48
C LEU A 112 13.57 7.30 -36.58
N CYS A 113 14.03 8.49 -36.21
CA CYS A 113 14.47 9.54 -37.14
C CYS A 113 15.91 9.34 -37.67
N GLY A 114 16.58 8.24 -37.31
CA GLY A 114 17.97 7.97 -37.68
C GLY A 114 18.99 8.99 -37.16
N GLN A 115 18.67 9.68 -36.06
CA GLN A 115 19.52 10.69 -35.43
C GLN A 115 20.44 10.08 -34.35
N PRO A 116 21.58 10.71 -34.03
CA PRO A 116 22.50 10.21 -33.02
C PRO A 116 21.94 10.38 -31.59
N LEU A 117 22.16 9.37 -30.73
CA LEU A 117 21.71 9.35 -29.33
C LEU A 117 22.70 10.07 -28.39
N LYS A 118 22.99 11.34 -28.66
CA LYS A 118 23.92 12.11 -27.83
C LYS A 118 23.24 12.68 -26.59
N LEU A 119 23.27 11.91 -25.51
CA LEU A 119 22.73 12.35 -24.23
C LEU A 119 23.64 13.41 -23.58
N HIS A 120 23.06 14.55 -23.21
CA HIS A 120 23.79 15.64 -22.55
C HIS A 120 24.34 15.25 -21.17
N CYS A 121 25.42 15.91 -20.73
CA CYS A 121 26.04 15.68 -19.42
C CYS A 121 25.04 15.89 -18.26
N VAL A 122 24.20 16.92 -18.34
CA VAL A 122 23.16 17.19 -17.32
C VAL A 122 22.21 16.01 -17.17
N HIS A 123 21.73 15.44 -18.28
CA HIS A 123 20.84 14.28 -18.23
C HIS A 123 21.53 13.03 -17.68
N LYS A 124 22.82 12.83 -18.02
CA LYS A 124 23.64 11.75 -17.45
C LYS A 124 23.71 11.86 -15.92
N THR A 125 24.01 13.05 -15.40
CA THR A 125 24.05 13.31 -13.96
C THR A 125 22.69 13.10 -13.30
N LEU A 126 21.62 13.63 -13.88
CA LEU A 126 20.26 13.46 -13.34
C LEU A 126 19.78 12.00 -13.37
N LEU A 127 20.16 11.21 -14.37
CA LEU A 127 19.86 9.78 -14.41
C LEU A 127 20.61 9.01 -13.32
N ILE A 128 21.90 9.31 -13.10
CA ILE A 128 22.65 8.72 -11.98
C ILE A 128 21.99 9.08 -10.65
N LEU A 129 21.64 10.35 -10.45
CA LEU A 129 20.96 10.80 -9.24
C LEU A 129 19.62 10.08 -9.05
N THR A 130 18.83 9.95 -10.12
CA THR A 130 17.57 9.19 -10.10
C THR A 130 17.80 7.75 -9.66
N ALA A 131 18.78 7.06 -10.24
CA ALA A 131 19.13 5.70 -9.87
C ALA A 131 19.52 5.58 -8.40
N LEU A 132 20.34 6.52 -7.89
CA LEU A 132 20.78 6.54 -6.50
C LEU A 132 19.63 6.81 -5.53
N VAL A 133 18.73 7.75 -5.85
CA VAL A 133 17.55 8.04 -5.02
C VAL A 133 16.64 6.82 -4.92
N VAL A 134 16.36 6.15 -6.05
CA VAL A 134 15.52 4.95 -6.05
C VAL A 134 16.20 3.79 -5.33
N ALA A 135 17.51 3.58 -5.52
CA ALA A 135 18.26 2.55 -4.81
C ALA A 135 18.27 2.79 -3.29
N ALA A 136 18.44 4.05 -2.87
CA ALA A 136 18.34 4.43 -1.46
C ALA A 136 16.94 4.18 -0.90
N ALA A 137 15.89 4.46 -1.68
CA ALA A 137 14.50 4.21 -1.28
C ALA A 137 14.22 2.71 -1.07
N PHE A 138 14.67 1.84 -2.00
CA PHE A 138 14.60 0.38 -1.81
C PHE A 138 15.41 -0.11 -0.61
N THR A 139 16.58 0.49 -0.36
CA THR A 139 17.42 0.16 0.79
C THR A 139 16.72 0.55 2.10
N GLY A 140 16.11 1.74 2.15
CA GLY A 140 15.32 2.20 3.29
C GLY A 140 14.14 1.27 3.57
N LEU A 141 13.40 0.86 2.52
CA LEU A 141 12.31 -0.11 2.63
C LEU A 141 12.81 -1.43 3.22
N GLY A 142 13.91 -1.98 2.69
CA GLY A 142 14.47 -3.25 3.15
C GLY A 142 14.98 -3.24 4.60
N ILE A 143 15.49 -2.10 5.09
CA ILE A 143 16.04 -2.00 6.46
C ILE A 143 14.96 -1.73 7.49
N LYS A 144 13.99 -0.84 7.17
CA LYS A 144 13.03 -0.33 8.16
C LYS A 144 11.63 -0.95 8.04
N TRP A 145 11.27 -1.48 6.88
CA TRP A 145 9.91 -1.91 6.52
C TRP A 145 9.98 -3.19 5.69
N ALA A 146 10.74 -4.19 6.18
CA ALA A 146 11.00 -5.43 5.44
C ALA A 146 9.71 -6.24 5.18
N GLU A 147 8.68 -6.05 5.99
CA GLU A 147 7.36 -6.65 5.80
C GLU A 147 6.66 -6.20 4.51
N GLU A 148 6.99 -5.02 3.97
CA GLU A 148 6.39 -4.52 2.72
C GLU A 148 6.76 -5.36 1.48
N TRP A 149 7.85 -6.14 1.56
CA TRP A 149 8.14 -7.15 0.55
C TRP A 149 7.06 -8.25 0.49
N ARG A 150 6.40 -8.54 1.61
CA ARG A 150 5.25 -9.44 1.64
C ARG A 150 4.03 -8.78 1.03
N SER A 151 3.79 -7.50 1.31
CA SER A 151 2.73 -6.70 0.67
C SER A 151 2.87 -6.71 -0.85
N ALA A 152 4.10 -6.62 -1.38
CA ALA A 152 4.36 -6.73 -2.82
C ALA A 152 3.97 -8.09 -3.40
N ARG A 153 4.22 -9.19 -2.67
CA ARG A 153 3.77 -10.53 -3.09
C ARG A 153 2.25 -10.64 -3.11
N ILE A 154 1.56 -10.07 -2.12
CA ILE A 154 0.09 -10.04 -2.07
C ILE A 154 -0.47 -9.20 -3.23
N SER A 155 0.11 -8.03 -3.50
CA SER A 155 -0.27 -7.18 -4.64
C SER A 155 -0.11 -7.90 -5.97
N LEU A 156 0.97 -8.68 -6.16
CA LEU A 156 1.15 -9.51 -7.37
C LEU A 156 0.07 -10.57 -7.55
N GLN A 157 -0.58 -11.05 -6.48
CA GLN A 157 -1.75 -11.92 -6.63
C GLN A 157 -2.96 -11.17 -7.20
N ALA A 158 -3.05 -9.86 -6.97
CA ALA A 158 -4.11 -9.02 -7.51
C ALA A 158 -3.78 -8.55 -8.94
N THR A 159 -2.56 -8.07 -9.16
CA THR A 159 -2.16 -7.39 -10.40
C THR A 159 -1.51 -8.31 -11.43
N GLY A 160 -1.05 -9.49 -11.03
CA GLY A 160 -0.30 -10.44 -11.86
C GLY A 160 -0.94 -10.72 -13.24
N PRO A 161 -2.24 -11.08 -13.30
CA PRO A 161 -2.96 -11.26 -14.57
C PRO A 161 -2.86 -10.04 -15.51
N PHE A 162 -3.00 -8.83 -14.97
CA PHE A 162 -3.01 -7.59 -15.77
C PHE A 162 -1.59 -7.15 -16.16
N LEU A 163 -0.62 -7.34 -15.26
CA LEU A 163 0.79 -7.10 -15.55
C LEU A 163 1.28 -8.03 -16.67
N HIS A 164 0.86 -9.29 -16.67
CA HIS A 164 1.16 -10.24 -17.74
C HIS A 164 0.68 -9.72 -19.10
N PHE A 165 -0.60 -9.34 -19.22
CA PHE A 165 -1.13 -8.79 -20.47
C PHE A 165 -0.40 -7.51 -20.91
N GLY A 166 -0.06 -6.64 -19.96
CA GLY A 166 0.73 -5.44 -20.23
C GLY A 166 2.11 -5.77 -20.80
N ILE A 167 2.81 -6.75 -20.23
CA ILE A 167 4.15 -7.16 -20.68
C ILE A 167 4.08 -7.84 -22.05
N VAL A 168 3.10 -8.74 -22.28
CA VAL A 168 2.89 -9.37 -23.60
C VAL A 168 2.62 -8.31 -24.66
N GLY A 169 1.72 -7.35 -24.40
CA GLY A 169 1.44 -6.24 -25.30
C GLY A 169 2.69 -5.38 -25.58
N GLY A 170 3.45 -5.03 -24.54
CA GLY A 170 4.69 -4.28 -24.69
C GLY A 170 5.74 -5.01 -25.55
N MET A 171 5.96 -6.31 -25.31
CA MET A 171 6.89 -7.11 -26.09
C MET A 171 6.43 -7.36 -27.53
N THR A 172 5.12 -7.44 -27.75
CA THR A 172 4.52 -7.50 -29.09
C THR A 172 4.83 -6.23 -29.88
N LEU A 173 4.66 -5.05 -29.27
CA LEU A 173 4.97 -3.77 -29.91
C LEU A 173 6.47 -3.63 -30.21
N LEU A 174 7.34 -4.22 -29.37
CA LEU A 174 8.79 -4.27 -29.60
C LEU A 174 9.19 -5.20 -30.76
N ALA A 175 8.30 -6.05 -31.27
CA ALA A 175 8.59 -6.93 -32.40
C ALA A 175 8.97 -6.15 -33.66
N TRP A 176 8.27 -5.06 -33.96
CA TRP A 176 8.51 -4.24 -35.15
C TRP A 176 9.91 -3.58 -35.18
N PRO A 177 10.34 -2.80 -34.15
CA PRO A 177 11.69 -2.24 -34.14
C PRO A 177 12.77 -3.32 -34.10
N LEU A 178 12.52 -4.44 -33.41
CA LEU A 178 13.45 -5.58 -33.40
C LEU A 178 13.60 -6.21 -34.79
N ALA A 179 12.51 -6.50 -35.48
CA ALA A 179 12.52 -7.03 -36.84
C ALA A 179 13.26 -6.07 -37.79
N SER A 180 12.96 -4.77 -37.73
CA SER A 180 13.66 -3.76 -38.54
C SER A 180 15.18 -3.74 -38.27
N PHE A 181 15.60 -3.89 -37.01
CA PHE A 181 17.02 -3.97 -36.65
C PHE A 181 17.67 -5.24 -37.20
N ILE A 182 17.01 -6.40 -37.06
CA ILE A 182 17.50 -7.70 -37.56
C ILE A 182 17.65 -7.67 -39.09
N TYR A 183 16.70 -7.11 -39.82
CA TYR A 183 16.79 -6.99 -41.29
C TYR A 183 17.96 -6.10 -41.73
N ARG A 184 18.16 -4.97 -41.06
CA ARG A 184 19.24 -4.00 -41.38
C ARG A 184 20.63 -4.44 -40.93
N SER A 185 20.73 -5.28 -39.90
CA SER A 185 22.01 -5.74 -39.37
C SER A 185 22.78 -6.57 -40.42
N ARG A 186 24.11 -6.47 -40.43
CA ARG A 186 24.99 -7.28 -41.29
C ARG A 186 25.60 -8.49 -40.59
N ASN A 187 25.47 -8.58 -39.25
CA ASN A 187 26.07 -9.66 -38.46
C ASN A 187 25.05 -10.78 -38.22
N THR A 188 25.21 -11.91 -38.92
CA THR A 188 24.32 -13.08 -38.83
C THR A 188 24.27 -13.67 -37.42
N GLY A 189 25.41 -13.76 -36.73
CA GLY A 189 25.45 -14.29 -35.35
C GLY A 189 24.62 -13.45 -34.38
N LEU A 190 24.73 -12.11 -34.48
CA LEU A 190 23.93 -11.18 -33.67
C LEU A 190 22.43 -11.29 -33.98
N LYS A 191 22.04 -11.48 -35.25
CA LYS A 191 20.63 -11.68 -35.63
C LYS A 191 20.04 -12.92 -34.98
N VAL A 192 20.74 -14.05 -35.13
CA VAL A 192 20.30 -15.34 -34.57
C VAL A 192 20.20 -15.25 -33.06
N PHE A 193 21.22 -14.66 -32.41
CA PHE A 193 21.21 -14.46 -30.96
C PHE A 193 20.01 -13.63 -30.49
N LEU A 194 19.77 -12.45 -31.08
CA LEU A 194 18.65 -11.58 -30.68
C LEU A 194 17.28 -12.23 -30.93
N LEU A 195 17.14 -12.96 -32.03
CA LEU A 195 15.90 -13.69 -32.32
C LEU A 195 15.66 -14.81 -31.31
N LEU A 196 16.70 -15.60 -30.98
CA LEU A 196 16.60 -16.66 -29.97
C LEU A 196 16.24 -16.10 -28.60
N VAL A 197 16.87 -15.01 -28.17
CA VAL A 197 16.56 -14.34 -26.90
C VAL A 197 15.11 -13.84 -26.91
N TYR A 198 14.67 -13.16 -27.97
CA TYR A 198 13.29 -12.67 -28.06
C TYR A 198 12.27 -13.81 -28.03
N CYS A 199 12.48 -14.88 -28.81
CA CYS A 199 11.62 -16.06 -28.80
C CYS A 199 11.57 -16.72 -27.43
N ALA A 200 12.72 -16.88 -26.75
CA ALA A 200 12.78 -17.44 -25.41
C ALA A 200 11.98 -16.60 -24.40
N VAL A 201 12.11 -15.27 -24.46
CA VAL A 201 11.33 -14.35 -23.63
C VAL A 201 9.84 -14.46 -23.93
N MET A 202 9.43 -14.48 -25.20
CA MET A 202 8.01 -14.62 -25.56
C MET A 202 7.42 -15.95 -25.11
N ILE A 203 8.15 -17.07 -25.27
CA ILE A 203 7.71 -18.38 -24.77
C ILE A 203 7.53 -18.35 -23.26
N ALA A 204 8.49 -17.78 -22.53
CA ALA A 204 8.39 -17.63 -21.08
C ALA A 204 7.16 -16.79 -20.68
N LEU A 205 6.87 -15.72 -21.42
CA LEU A 205 5.70 -14.87 -21.18
C LEU A 205 4.39 -15.59 -21.49
N TYR A 206 4.29 -16.35 -22.57
CA TYR A 206 3.10 -17.13 -22.90
C TYR A 206 2.84 -18.24 -21.89
N LEU A 207 3.88 -18.79 -21.26
CA LEU A 207 3.75 -19.80 -20.20
C LEU A 207 3.60 -19.20 -18.80
N ALA A 208 3.84 -17.89 -18.62
CA ALA A 208 3.81 -17.24 -17.31
C ALA A 208 2.48 -17.38 -16.56
N PRO A 209 1.29 -17.38 -17.20
CA PRO A 209 0.02 -17.57 -16.50
C PRO A 209 -0.10 -18.89 -15.72
N LEU A 210 0.69 -19.91 -16.06
CA LEU A 210 0.77 -21.16 -15.29
C LEU A 210 1.36 -20.96 -13.88
N GLY A 211 2.14 -19.91 -13.68
CA GLY A 211 2.73 -19.55 -12.38
C GLY A 211 2.04 -18.40 -11.66
N ILE A 212 1.02 -17.77 -12.27
CA ILE A 212 0.28 -16.66 -11.66
C ILE A 212 -0.82 -17.23 -10.78
N THR A 213 -0.68 -17.04 -9.47
CA THR A 213 -1.70 -17.42 -8.48
C THR A 213 -2.43 -16.19 -7.99
N SER A 214 -3.76 -16.16 -8.16
CA SER A 214 -4.62 -15.11 -7.64
C SER A 214 -5.80 -15.74 -6.91
N PRO A 215 -6.13 -15.32 -5.68
CA PRO A 215 -7.32 -15.80 -5.01
C PRO A 215 -8.59 -15.34 -5.73
N CYS A 216 -8.55 -14.24 -6.51
CA CYS A 216 -9.72 -13.70 -7.20
C CYS A 216 -9.95 -14.30 -8.61
N ILE A 217 -9.14 -15.27 -9.05
CA ILE A 217 -9.49 -16.10 -10.20
C ILE A 217 -10.39 -17.23 -9.70
N MET A 218 -11.69 -16.96 -9.65
CA MET A 218 -12.73 -17.89 -9.20
C MET A 218 -14.09 -17.51 -9.78
N GLU A 219 -15.02 -18.45 -9.75
CA GLU A 219 -16.41 -18.18 -10.15
C GLU A 219 -17.14 -17.38 -9.06
N GLU A 220 -18.08 -16.52 -9.46
CA GLU A 220 -18.79 -15.64 -8.51
C GLU A 220 -19.60 -16.43 -7.47
N ASN A 221 -20.09 -17.62 -7.82
CA ASN A 221 -20.80 -18.51 -6.89
C ASN A 221 -19.88 -19.17 -5.84
N GLN A 222 -18.56 -19.09 -6.00
CA GLN A 222 -17.55 -19.56 -5.05
C GLN A 222 -17.02 -18.42 -4.17
N LEU A 223 -17.42 -17.19 -4.45
CA LEU A 223 -16.99 -16.02 -3.69
C LEU A 223 -17.45 -16.15 -2.23
N PRO A 224 -16.53 -16.06 -1.26
CA PRO A 224 -16.92 -16.04 0.14
C PRO A 224 -17.81 -14.81 0.47
N PRO A 225 -18.58 -14.83 1.57
CA PRO A 225 -19.26 -13.65 2.09
C PRO A 225 -18.29 -12.48 2.25
N LYS A 226 -18.81 -11.27 2.04
CA LYS A 226 -18.05 -10.05 2.25
C LYS A 226 -17.46 -10.02 3.66
N PRO A 227 -16.15 -9.74 3.83
CA PRO A 227 -15.57 -9.59 5.15
C PRO A 227 -16.23 -8.46 5.92
N ALA A 228 -16.49 -8.69 7.20
CA ALA A 228 -16.96 -7.66 8.11
C ALA A 228 -15.90 -6.55 8.27
N LEU A 229 -16.35 -5.35 8.58
CA LEU A 229 -15.46 -4.22 8.83
C LEU A 229 -15.29 -4.00 10.33
N VAL A 230 -14.04 -3.85 10.73
CA VAL A 230 -13.62 -3.44 12.07
C VAL A 230 -13.06 -2.04 11.96
N GLY A 231 -13.59 -1.09 12.73
CA GLY A 231 -13.16 0.31 12.68
C GLY A 231 -11.87 0.51 13.47
N HIS A 232 -10.74 0.73 12.79
CA HIS A 232 -9.44 0.92 13.43
C HIS A 232 -9.41 2.24 14.20
N ARG A 233 -9.29 2.21 15.53
CA ARG A 233 -9.47 3.41 16.38
C ARG A 233 -10.79 4.16 16.08
N GLY A 234 -11.81 3.43 15.62
CA GLY A 234 -13.07 3.94 15.06
C GLY A 234 -13.02 4.21 13.55
N ALA A 235 -13.26 5.45 13.14
CA ALA A 235 -13.21 5.89 11.75
C ALA A 235 -12.24 7.08 11.60
N PRO A 236 -10.92 6.84 11.69
CA PRO A 236 -9.90 7.90 11.79
C PRO A 236 -9.75 8.71 10.50
N MET A 237 -10.22 8.22 9.36
CA MET A 237 -10.35 9.05 8.15
C MET A 237 -11.52 10.03 8.22
N LEU A 238 -12.49 9.87 9.12
CA LEU A 238 -13.70 10.69 9.22
C LEU A 238 -13.75 11.53 10.50
N ALA A 239 -13.05 11.12 11.53
CA ALA A 239 -13.06 11.75 12.86
C ALA A 239 -11.70 11.59 13.56
N PRO A 240 -11.41 12.37 14.60
CA PRO A 240 -10.20 12.18 15.40
C PRO A 240 -10.17 10.78 16.02
N GLU A 241 -9.11 10.02 15.81
CA GLU A 241 -8.96 8.63 16.30
C GLU A 241 -9.19 8.49 17.82
N ASN A 242 -9.64 7.32 18.29
CA ASN A 242 -9.84 7.02 19.72
C ASN A 242 -10.76 8.03 20.45
N THR A 243 -11.77 8.57 19.75
CA THR A 243 -12.81 9.46 20.32
C THR A 243 -14.21 8.88 20.17
N LEU A 244 -15.18 9.38 20.94
CA LEU A 244 -16.59 8.97 20.79
C LEU A 244 -17.15 9.35 19.41
N MET A 245 -16.72 10.49 18.84
CA MET A 245 -17.06 10.83 17.45
C MET A 245 -16.53 9.78 16.47
N SER A 246 -15.30 9.29 16.66
CA SER A 246 -14.73 8.22 15.83
C SER A 246 -15.55 6.94 15.89
N LEU A 247 -16.00 6.55 17.08
CA LEU A 247 -16.89 5.40 17.28
C LEU A 247 -18.20 5.60 16.52
N HIS A 248 -18.89 6.73 16.70
CA HIS A 248 -20.16 6.99 16.01
C HIS A 248 -20.00 7.05 14.48
N LYS A 249 -18.92 7.65 13.97
CA LYS A 249 -18.63 7.61 12.52
C LYS A 249 -18.34 6.20 12.02
N ALA A 250 -17.78 5.34 12.86
CA ALA A 250 -17.60 3.93 12.50
C ALA A 250 -18.96 3.20 12.46
N VAL A 251 -19.90 3.52 13.35
CA VAL A 251 -21.28 3.02 13.29
C VAL A 251 -21.97 3.44 11.98
N ASP A 252 -21.79 4.69 11.55
CA ASP A 252 -22.30 5.18 10.25
C ASP A 252 -21.72 4.38 9.05
N CYS A 253 -20.55 3.77 9.24
CA CYS A 253 -19.85 2.89 8.31
C CYS A 253 -20.25 1.41 8.41
N ASP A 254 -21.28 1.05 9.18
CA ASP A 254 -21.71 -0.34 9.44
C ASP A 254 -20.55 -1.24 9.92
N VAL A 255 -19.61 -0.71 10.71
CA VAL A 255 -18.60 -1.57 11.34
C VAL A 255 -19.24 -2.44 12.41
N GLU A 256 -18.78 -3.69 12.52
CA GLU A 256 -19.30 -4.64 13.53
C GLU A 256 -18.54 -4.52 14.86
N VAL A 257 -17.29 -4.04 14.80
CA VAL A 257 -16.39 -3.93 15.94
C VAL A 257 -15.71 -2.55 15.92
N PHE A 258 -15.78 -1.83 17.03
CA PHE A 258 -14.94 -0.68 17.33
C PHE A 258 -13.61 -1.19 17.88
N GLU A 259 -12.54 -1.10 17.08
CA GLU A 259 -11.20 -1.40 17.54
C GLU A 259 -10.56 -0.12 18.12
N THR A 260 -9.86 -0.23 19.25
CA THR A 260 -9.30 0.93 19.96
C THR A 260 -8.09 0.52 20.81
N ASP A 261 -7.33 1.51 21.28
CA ASP A 261 -6.24 1.31 22.23
C ASP A 261 -6.62 1.79 23.64
N VAL A 262 -6.36 0.97 24.67
CA VAL A 262 -6.60 1.31 26.07
C VAL A 262 -5.27 1.50 26.80
N MET A 263 -5.17 2.63 27.51
CA MET A 263 -4.13 2.94 28.50
C MET A 263 -4.77 3.07 29.88
N VAL A 264 -3.97 3.09 30.94
CA VAL A 264 -4.46 3.32 32.31
C VAL A 264 -3.73 4.51 32.93
N SER A 265 -4.49 5.45 33.49
CA SER A 265 -3.95 6.66 34.12
C SER A 265 -3.22 6.34 35.41
N ALA A 266 -2.46 7.31 35.94
CA ALA A 266 -1.69 7.14 37.18
C ALA A 266 -2.58 6.85 38.40
N ASP A 267 -3.84 7.30 38.36
CA ASP A 267 -4.88 7.04 39.36
C ASP A 267 -5.80 5.86 39.01
N GLY A 268 -5.42 5.03 38.02
CA GLY A 268 -6.04 3.72 37.77
C GLY A 268 -7.28 3.74 36.88
N VAL A 269 -7.54 4.83 36.14
CA VAL A 269 -8.69 4.94 35.23
C VAL A 269 -8.29 4.52 33.81
N PRO A 270 -8.91 3.47 33.24
CA PRO A 270 -8.68 3.10 31.84
C PRO A 270 -9.27 4.13 30.86
N PHE A 271 -8.51 4.51 29.84
CA PHE A 271 -8.88 5.52 28.85
C PHE A 271 -8.37 5.18 27.45
N LEU A 272 -8.97 5.78 26.41
CA LEU A 272 -8.60 5.49 25.03
C LEU A 272 -7.41 6.34 24.56
N MET A 273 -6.30 5.69 24.21
CA MET A 273 -5.11 6.35 23.67
C MET A 273 -4.14 5.33 23.07
N HIS A 274 -3.66 5.61 21.85
CA HIS A 274 -2.68 4.77 21.16
C HIS A 274 -1.23 5.06 21.59
N ASP A 275 -0.90 6.35 21.69
CA ASP A 275 0.48 6.79 21.86
C ASP A 275 0.90 6.82 23.33
N GLU A 276 2.17 6.47 23.60
CA GLU A 276 2.78 6.70 24.91
C GLU A 276 2.88 8.19 25.27
N GLU A 277 3.02 9.08 24.29
CA GLU A 277 3.02 10.53 24.51
C GLU A 277 1.72 11.14 23.97
N LEU A 278 1.18 12.13 24.69
CA LEU A 278 -0.07 12.81 24.31
C LEU A 278 0.11 13.86 23.20
N THR A 279 1.33 14.09 22.70
CA THR A 279 1.67 15.22 21.81
C THR A 279 1.15 15.09 20.37
N ARG A 280 0.86 13.86 19.90
CA ARG A 280 0.36 13.67 18.53
C ARG A 280 -1.11 14.05 18.43
N THR A 281 -1.92 13.63 19.40
CA THR A 281 -3.38 13.64 19.31
C THR A 281 -4.05 14.55 20.34
N THR A 282 -3.28 15.38 21.04
CA THR A 282 -3.85 16.32 22.02
C THR A 282 -3.15 17.67 22.06
N ASN A 283 -3.72 18.62 22.82
CA ASN A 283 -3.11 19.91 23.14
C ASN A 283 -2.24 19.90 24.42
N VAL A 284 -1.70 18.75 24.85
CA VAL A 284 -0.90 18.63 26.10
C VAL A 284 0.24 19.64 26.20
N GLN A 285 0.87 20.02 25.09
CA GLN A 285 1.96 21.01 25.09
C GLN A 285 1.50 22.41 25.53
N ALA A 286 0.24 22.77 25.26
CA ALA A 286 -0.33 24.04 25.68
C ALA A 286 -0.84 23.99 27.13
N VAL A 287 -1.42 22.86 27.55
CA VAL A 287 -2.05 22.73 28.88
C VAL A 287 -1.03 22.36 29.96
N PHE A 288 -0.06 21.50 29.65
CA PHE A 288 0.96 20.97 30.55
C PHE A 288 2.35 20.93 29.90
N PRO A 289 2.95 22.09 29.55
CA PRO A 289 4.20 22.15 28.78
C PRO A 289 5.35 21.37 29.43
N GLU A 290 5.49 21.42 30.75
CA GLU A 290 6.57 20.74 31.49
C GLU A 290 6.41 19.21 31.56
N ARG A 291 5.19 18.71 31.32
CA ARG A 291 4.86 17.28 31.36
C ARG A 291 4.58 16.70 29.97
N ALA A 292 4.67 17.48 28.90
CA ALA A 292 4.19 17.10 27.58
C ALA A 292 4.87 15.86 26.99
N THR A 293 6.11 15.57 27.39
CA THR A 293 6.88 14.40 26.96
C THR A 293 6.79 13.22 27.95
N LEU A 294 6.03 13.35 29.03
CA LEU A 294 5.80 12.23 29.94
C LEU A 294 4.90 11.19 29.27
N ASN A 295 5.01 9.96 29.74
CA ASN A 295 4.12 8.89 29.32
C ASN A 295 2.67 9.25 29.71
N SER A 296 1.70 8.92 28.86
CA SER A 296 0.27 9.12 29.08
C SER A 296 -0.22 8.45 30.37
N THR A 297 0.40 7.34 30.79
CA THR A 297 0.10 6.66 32.05
C THR A 297 0.57 7.43 33.30
N ALA A 298 1.41 8.45 33.14
CA ALA A 298 1.88 9.29 34.26
C ALA A 298 0.90 10.43 34.61
N PHE A 299 -0.15 10.63 33.82
CA PHE A 299 -1.18 11.63 34.08
C PHE A 299 -2.33 11.03 34.87
N ASN A 300 -2.91 11.80 35.80
CA ASN A 300 -4.16 11.47 36.45
C ASN A 300 -5.34 11.71 35.50
N TRP A 301 -6.46 11.03 35.73
CA TRP A 301 -7.65 11.14 34.90
C TRP A 301 -8.19 12.58 34.81
N THR A 302 -8.18 13.30 35.92
CA THR A 302 -8.63 14.71 35.96
C THR A 302 -7.79 15.61 35.05
N ASP A 303 -6.49 15.33 34.91
CA ASP A 303 -5.63 16.07 33.99
C ASP A 303 -5.91 15.69 32.53
N LEU A 304 -6.08 14.40 32.25
CA LEU A 304 -6.40 13.89 30.91
C LEU A 304 -7.72 14.48 30.38
N GLN A 305 -8.75 14.60 31.23
CA GLN A 305 -10.04 15.19 30.85
C GLN A 305 -9.97 16.68 30.44
N ARG A 306 -8.90 17.39 30.82
CA ARG A 306 -8.69 18.80 30.43
C ARG A 306 -8.15 18.95 29.01
N LEU A 307 -7.69 17.87 28.40
CA LEU A 307 -7.06 17.91 27.09
C LEU A 307 -8.09 17.91 25.96
N ASP A 308 -7.83 18.75 24.96
CA ASP A 308 -8.46 18.64 23.65
C ASP A 308 -7.83 17.46 22.91
N ALA A 309 -8.67 16.55 22.40
CA ALA A 309 -8.24 15.36 21.67
C ALA A 309 -8.72 15.38 20.20
N GLY A 310 -9.10 16.55 19.68
CA GLY A 310 -9.85 16.66 18.43
C GLY A 310 -9.39 17.76 17.49
N SER A 311 -8.97 18.91 18.00
CA SER A 311 -8.51 20.04 17.19
C SER A 311 -7.28 19.68 16.34
N TRP A 312 -6.39 18.82 16.88
CA TRP A 312 -5.22 18.31 16.15
C TRP A 312 -5.57 17.70 14.80
N PHE A 313 -6.73 17.04 14.69
CA PHE A 313 -7.17 16.35 13.48
C PHE A 313 -7.40 17.34 12.34
N LEU A 314 -8.00 18.49 12.66
CA LEU A 314 -8.30 19.56 11.70
C LEU A 314 -7.05 20.37 11.32
N GLU A 315 -6.11 20.50 12.26
CA GLU A 315 -4.85 21.22 12.08
C GLU A 315 -3.84 20.41 11.27
N LYS A 316 -3.57 19.17 11.70
CA LYS A 316 -2.56 18.28 11.10
C LYS A 316 -3.05 17.61 9.82
N ARG A 317 -4.37 17.44 9.66
CA ARG A 317 -5.02 16.82 8.50
C ARG A 317 -4.35 15.48 8.12
N PRO A 318 -4.41 14.47 9.02
CA PRO A 318 -3.71 13.20 8.81
C PRO A 318 -4.19 12.41 7.58
N PHE A 319 -5.38 12.75 7.06
CA PHE A 319 -5.97 12.12 5.89
C PHE A 319 -6.54 13.17 4.91
N PRO A 320 -6.57 12.88 3.59
CA PRO A 320 -7.17 13.79 2.60
C PRO A 320 -8.65 14.11 2.86
N THR A 321 -9.39 13.15 3.44
CA THR A 321 -10.82 13.24 3.78
C THR A 321 -11.15 14.36 4.76
N VAL A 322 -10.19 14.82 5.57
CA VAL A 322 -10.38 15.92 6.53
C VAL A 322 -10.79 17.22 5.84
N GLN A 323 -10.38 17.40 4.58
CA GLN A 323 -10.73 18.58 3.78
C GLN A 323 -12.20 18.58 3.36
N SER A 324 -12.82 17.41 3.31
CA SER A 324 -14.20 17.20 2.84
C SER A 324 -15.23 17.12 3.97
N LEU A 325 -14.82 17.33 5.24
CA LEU A 325 -15.73 17.28 6.39
C LEU A 325 -16.73 18.44 6.34
N SER A 326 -17.98 18.14 6.74
CA SER A 326 -19.03 19.15 6.87
C SER A 326 -18.69 20.16 7.98
N ALA A 327 -19.30 21.34 7.95
CA ALA A 327 -19.11 22.34 9.01
C ALA A 327 -19.50 21.81 10.41
N GLY A 328 -20.57 20.99 10.49
CA GLY A 328 -21.00 20.34 11.72
C GLY A 328 -19.98 19.31 12.23
N ASP A 329 -19.46 18.46 11.34
CA ASP A 329 -18.43 17.48 11.72
C ASP A 329 -17.15 18.16 12.19
N ARG A 330 -16.76 19.29 11.59
CA ARG A 330 -15.59 20.07 12.03
C ARG A 330 -15.79 20.66 13.43
N ASP A 331 -16.97 21.21 13.71
CA ASP A 331 -17.30 21.71 15.05
C ASP A 331 -17.33 20.58 16.09
N GLN A 332 -17.90 19.42 15.74
CA GLN A 332 -17.91 18.25 16.63
C GLN A 332 -16.50 17.70 16.88
N ALA A 333 -15.66 17.64 15.85
CA ALA A 333 -14.27 17.19 15.96
C ALA A 333 -13.48 18.09 16.91
N ALA A 334 -13.61 19.41 16.81
CA ALA A 334 -12.92 20.36 17.69
C ALA A 334 -13.36 20.31 19.16
N LYS A 335 -14.45 19.59 19.47
CA LYS A 335 -14.98 19.44 20.85
C LYS A 335 -14.62 18.10 21.48
N GLN A 336 -13.90 17.22 20.78
CA GLN A 336 -13.55 15.91 21.32
C GLN A 336 -12.56 15.99 22.49
N ARG A 337 -12.77 15.10 23.45
CA ARG A 337 -11.91 14.85 24.62
C ARG A 337 -11.42 13.40 24.57
N ILE A 338 -10.41 13.08 25.38
CA ILE A 338 -9.98 11.70 25.62
C ILE A 338 -11.13 10.96 26.33
N PRO A 339 -11.72 9.91 25.74
CA PRO A 339 -12.77 9.13 26.40
C PRO A 339 -12.18 8.18 27.44
N SER A 340 -12.93 7.93 28.53
CA SER A 340 -12.66 6.76 29.38
C SER A 340 -13.10 5.48 28.66
N LEU A 341 -12.56 4.35 29.09
CA LEU A 341 -13.06 3.05 28.61
C LEU A 341 -14.55 2.88 28.95
N GLU A 342 -14.99 3.30 30.13
CA GLU A 342 -16.39 3.26 30.53
C GLU A 342 -17.29 4.00 29.53
N GLN A 343 -16.91 5.22 29.11
CA GLN A 343 -17.65 5.99 28.12
C GLN A 343 -17.71 5.27 26.75
N ALA A 344 -16.61 4.63 26.36
CA ALA A 344 -16.54 3.87 25.11
C ALA A 344 -17.43 2.61 25.16
N LEU A 345 -17.44 1.89 26.28
CA LEU A 345 -18.29 0.72 26.51
C LEU A 345 -19.77 1.10 26.50
N GLU A 346 -20.13 2.22 27.14
CA GLU A 346 -21.50 2.73 27.11
C GLU A 346 -21.93 3.09 25.69
N ALA A 347 -21.08 3.79 24.92
CA ALA A 347 -21.37 4.14 23.53
C ALA A 347 -21.48 2.91 22.62
N ALA A 348 -20.63 1.90 22.82
CA ALA A 348 -20.69 0.63 22.09
C ALA A 348 -21.99 -0.13 22.39
N LYS A 349 -22.36 -0.21 23.68
CA LYS A 349 -23.63 -0.81 24.14
C LYS A 349 -24.85 -0.11 23.54
N GLN A 350 -24.88 1.22 23.56
CA GLN A 350 -25.97 2.01 22.98
C GLN A 350 -26.09 1.86 21.47
N SER A 351 -24.95 1.71 20.78
CA SER A 351 -24.89 1.52 19.32
C SER A 351 -25.02 0.05 18.90
N ASN A 352 -25.08 -0.87 19.86
CA ASN A 352 -25.12 -2.32 19.65
C ASN A 352 -23.98 -2.85 18.75
N ILE A 353 -22.76 -2.35 18.96
CA ILE A 353 -21.55 -2.84 18.29
C ILE A 353 -20.62 -3.51 19.30
N SER A 354 -19.75 -4.39 18.80
CA SER A 354 -18.69 -4.98 19.63
C SER A 354 -17.52 -4.02 19.81
N ILE A 355 -16.69 -4.24 20.82
CA ILE A 355 -15.45 -3.50 21.07
C ILE A 355 -14.27 -4.47 21.16
N MET A 356 -13.18 -4.16 20.47
CA MET A 356 -11.91 -4.89 20.55
C MET A 356 -10.84 -3.89 20.94
N PHE A 357 -9.89 -4.27 21.79
CA PHE A 357 -8.87 -3.32 22.19
C PHE A 357 -7.52 -3.94 22.53
N ASP A 358 -6.46 -3.22 22.19
CA ASP A 358 -5.13 -3.42 22.78
C ASP A 358 -5.08 -2.80 24.19
N LEU A 359 -4.39 -3.45 25.13
CA LEU A 359 -4.06 -2.86 26.42
C LEU A 359 -2.58 -2.51 26.46
N ARG A 360 -2.25 -1.24 26.61
CA ARG A 360 -0.88 -0.71 26.46
C ARG A 360 -0.38 -0.01 27.73
N PRO A 361 0.95 0.09 27.92
CA PRO A 361 1.98 -0.71 27.26
C PRO A 361 2.14 -2.08 27.94
N GLU A 362 2.28 -3.16 27.16
CA GLU A 362 2.41 -4.53 27.69
C GLU A 362 3.65 -4.75 28.56
N ASN A 363 4.72 -3.98 28.31
CA ASN A 363 5.98 -4.08 29.04
C ASN A 363 6.02 -3.25 30.34
N HIS A 364 4.89 -2.71 30.79
CA HIS A 364 4.82 -1.93 32.02
C HIS A 364 5.05 -2.82 33.27
N SER A 365 5.77 -2.32 34.28
CA SER A 365 5.99 -3.07 35.52
C SER A 365 4.70 -3.47 36.22
N ASP A 366 3.69 -2.59 36.14
CA ASP A 366 2.39 -2.76 36.80
C ASP A 366 1.30 -3.25 35.84
N TYR A 367 1.66 -3.93 34.74
CA TYR A 367 0.70 -4.35 33.71
C TYR A 367 -0.46 -5.21 34.26
N GLN A 368 -0.21 -6.01 35.31
CA GLN A 368 -1.29 -6.75 35.98
C GLN A 368 -2.36 -5.83 36.58
N SER A 369 -1.95 -4.70 37.16
CA SER A 369 -2.87 -3.69 37.67
C SER A 369 -3.73 -3.10 36.56
N PHE A 370 -3.13 -2.88 35.37
CA PHE A 370 -3.85 -2.38 34.21
C PHE A 370 -4.90 -3.38 33.71
N VAL A 371 -4.56 -4.67 33.67
CA VAL A 371 -5.51 -5.75 33.33
C VAL A 371 -6.67 -5.76 34.32
N ASN A 372 -6.37 -5.72 35.63
CA ASN A 372 -7.39 -5.75 36.67
C ASN A 372 -8.32 -4.54 36.61
N ALA A 373 -7.78 -3.33 36.48
CA ALA A 373 -8.57 -2.09 36.37
C ALA A 373 -9.46 -2.09 35.11
N THR A 374 -8.91 -2.53 33.98
CA THR A 374 -9.65 -2.64 32.71
C THR A 374 -10.79 -3.66 32.82
N LEU A 375 -10.50 -4.84 33.38
CA LEU A 375 -11.48 -5.89 33.56
C LEU A 375 -12.60 -5.47 34.52
N GLN A 376 -12.25 -4.77 35.61
CA GLN A 376 -13.22 -4.23 36.56
C GLN A 376 -14.20 -3.28 35.87
N VAL A 377 -13.69 -2.31 35.09
CA VAL A 377 -14.54 -1.36 34.34
C VAL A 377 -15.46 -2.08 33.36
N ILE A 378 -14.98 -3.12 32.68
CA ILE A 378 -15.81 -3.92 31.77
C ILE A 378 -16.95 -4.61 32.53
N LEU A 379 -16.65 -5.27 33.64
CA LEU A 379 -17.64 -5.97 34.46
C LEU A 379 -18.69 -5.02 35.06
N GLU A 380 -18.29 -3.80 35.42
CA GLU A 380 -19.17 -2.78 36.00
C GLU A 380 -20.01 -2.02 34.95
N SER A 381 -19.56 -1.96 33.69
CA SER A 381 -20.24 -1.20 32.61
C SER A 381 -21.62 -1.74 32.19
N GLY A 382 -21.92 -3.00 32.53
CA GLY A 382 -23.14 -3.69 32.12
C GLY A 382 -23.22 -3.99 30.62
N ILE A 383 -22.13 -3.86 29.86
CA ILE A 383 -22.07 -4.33 28.47
C ILE A 383 -22.20 -5.86 28.43
N PRO A 384 -22.93 -6.45 27.46
CA PRO A 384 -22.89 -7.88 27.24
C PRO A 384 -21.44 -8.32 27.01
N LEU A 385 -20.93 -9.25 27.83
CA LEU A 385 -19.52 -9.66 27.75
C LEU A 385 -19.15 -10.24 26.38
N GLN A 386 -20.12 -10.81 25.66
CA GLN A 386 -19.92 -11.33 24.31
C GLN A 386 -19.67 -10.22 23.28
N GLN A 387 -19.98 -8.94 23.58
CA GLN A 387 -19.63 -7.80 22.72
C GLN A 387 -18.19 -7.32 22.95
N VAL A 388 -17.47 -7.87 23.93
CA VAL A 388 -16.11 -7.45 24.24
C VAL A 388 -15.11 -8.51 23.75
N LEU A 389 -14.27 -8.10 22.81
CA LEU A 389 -13.20 -8.88 22.20
C LEU A 389 -11.90 -8.58 22.92
N TRP A 390 -11.49 -9.50 23.79
CA TRP A 390 -10.28 -9.42 24.59
C TRP A 390 -9.07 -9.85 23.75
N LEU A 391 -8.29 -8.86 23.31
CA LEU A 391 -7.05 -9.05 22.58
C LEU A 391 -5.78 -9.19 23.46
N PRO A 392 -5.68 -8.58 24.67
CA PRO A 392 -4.44 -8.66 25.47
C PRO A 392 -4.02 -10.09 25.82
N ASP A 393 -2.74 -10.41 25.64
CA ASP A 393 -2.21 -11.75 25.93
C ASP A 393 -1.87 -11.95 27.42
N GLY A 394 -1.39 -10.91 28.10
CA GLY A 394 -0.99 -10.99 29.51
C GLY A 394 -2.17 -11.30 30.44
N PHE A 395 -1.94 -12.17 31.42
CA PHE A 395 -2.93 -12.60 32.44
C PHE A 395 -4.23 -13.19 31.87
N ARG A 396 -4.23 -13.65 30.61
CA ARG A 396 -5.42 -14.18 29.92
C ARG A 396 -6.15 -15.29 30.68
N GLU A 397 -5.44 -16.21 31.31
CA GLU A 397 -6.07 -17.29 32.09
C GLU A 397 -6.85 -16.75 33.29
N GLN A 398 -6.35 -15.71 33.95
CA GLN A 398 -7.05 -15.04 35.03
C GLN A 398 -8.32 -14.35 34.49
N VAL A 399 -8.21 -13.68 33.33
CA VAL A 399 -9.34 -13.01 32.66
C VAL A 399 -10.44 -14.01 32.28
N LYS A 400 -10.08 -15.15 31.67
CA LYS A 400 -11.02 -16.22 31.33
C LYS A 400 -11.76 -16.76 32.55
N GLN A 401 -11.07 -16.88 33.69
CA GLN A 401 -11.68 -17.35 34.94
C GLN A 401 -12.67 -16.34 35.51
N GLN A 402 -12.33 -15.04 35.48
CA GLN A 402 -13.15 -13.98 36.06
C GLN A 402 -14.32 -13.55 35.14
N ALA A 403 -14.11 -13.59 33.83
CA ALA A 403 -15.07 -13.13 32.82
C ALA A 403 -15.12 -14.09 31.62
N PRO A 404 -15.65 -15.32 31.80
CA PRO A 404 -15.69 -16.35 30.74
C PRO A 404 -16.54 -15.97 29.52
N GLY A 405 -17.38 -14.92 29.64
CA GLY A 405 -18.19 -14.41 28.53
C GLY A 405 -17.44 -13.55 27.52
N LEU A 406 -16.22 -13.11 27.82
CA LEU A 406 -15.39 -12.30 26.91
C LEU A 406 -14.91 -13.13 25.72
N GLN A 407 -15.03 -12.59 24.51
CA GLN A 407 -14.50 -13.24 23.31
C GLN A 407 -12.97 -13.14 23.27
N GLN A 408 -12.29 -14.28 23.26
CA GLN A 408 -10.82 -14.31 23.25
C GLN A 408 -10.29 -14.18 21.81
N VAL A 409 -9.52 -13.12 21.56
CA VAL A 409 -8.87 -12.85 20.27
C VAL A 409 -7.36 -12.95 20.45
N TYR A 410 -6.67 -13.60 19.52
CA TYR A 410 -5.24 -13.89 19.65
C TYR A 410 -4.42 -13.11 18.62
N GLY A 411 -3.39 -12.40 19.08
CA GLY A 411 -2.40 -11.71 18.26
C GLY A 411 -1.39 -12.62 17.55
N ARG A 412 -1.72 -13.92 17.40
CA ARG A 412 -0.80 -14.95 16.90
C ARG A 412 -1.52 -16.04 16.12
N LYS A 413 -0.76 -16.77 15.31
CA LYS A 413 -1.21 -18.00 14.65
C LYS A 413 -1.37 -19.16 15.65
N ARG A 414 -2.15 -20.16 15.26
CA ARG A 414 -2.28 -21.45 15.95
C ARG A 414 -0.93 -22.14 16.06
N LEU A 415 -0.60 -22.59 17.27
CA LEU A 415 0.62 -23.37 17.52
C LEU A 415 0.38 -24.85 17.19
N GLN A 416 1.41 -25.56 16.71
CA GLN A 416 1.29 -26.96 16.27
C GLN A 416 0.73 -27.91 17.34
N ASN A 417 0.98 -27.64 18.63
CA ASN A 417 0.57 -28.48 19.76
C ASN A 417 -0.42 -27.78 20.71
N GLU A 418 -1.18 -26.82 20.19
CA GLU A 418 -2.14 -26.06 21.00
C GLU A 418 -3.35 -26.93 21.37
N LYS A 419 -3.56 -27.13 22.67
CA LYS A 419 -4.69 -27.90 23.22
C LYS A 419 -5.96 -27.05 23.34
N GLU A 420 -5.82 -25.74 23.51
CA GLU A 420 -6.96 -24.84 23.63
C GLU A 420 -7.51 -24.44 22.25
N PRO A 421 -8.83 -24.29 22.12
CA PRO A 421 -9.44 -23.84 20.88
C PRO A 421 -9.12 -22.36 20.66
N LEU A 422 -8.31 -22.08 19.65
CA LEU A 422 -8.10 -20.74 19.11
C LEU A 422 -9.23 -20.45 18.12
N LEU A 423 -10.15 -19.56 18.51
CA LEU A 423 -11.38 -19.28 17.74
C LEU A 423 -11.30 -17.99 16.92
N HIS A 424 -10.54 -16.99 17.38
CA HIS A 424 -10.41 -15.70 16.72
C HIS A 424 -8.96 -15.26 16.71
N VAL A 425 -8.45 -14.85 15.55
CA VAL A 425 -7.11 -14.25 15.42
C VAL A 425 -7.20 -12.83 14.88
N ASN A 426 -6.30 -11.99 15.36
CA ASN A 426 -6.11 -10.62 14.88
C ASN A 426 -4.64 -10.45 14.49
N LEU A 427 -4.36 -10.38 13.19
CA LEU A 427 -2.98 -10.42 12.68
C LEU A 427 -2.72 -9.33 11.64
N PRO A 428 -1.46 -8.89 11.48
CA PRO A 428 -1.07 -8.11 10.32
C PRO A 428 -1.41 -8.85 9.03
N TYR A 429 -1.93 -8.14 8.02
CA TYR A 429 -2.31 -8.79 6.76
C TYR A 429 -1.13 -9.46 6.03
N GLN A 430 0.11 -9.02 6.30
CA GLN A 430 1.35 -9.56 5.75
C GLN A 430 1.75 -10.91 6.36
N ASP A 431 1.12 -11.30 7.48
CA ASP A 431 1.49 -12.51 8.22
C ASP A 431 0.72 -13.73 7.78
N MET A 432 -0.38 -13.61 7.03
CA MET A 432 -1.20 -14.75 6.61
C MET A 432 -1.33 -14.87 5.09
N SER A 433 -1.04 -16.05 4.56
CA SER A 433 -1.24 -16.37 3.14
C SER A 433 -2.69 -16.70 2.84
N SER A 434 -3.08 -16.54 1.57
CA SER A 434 -4.43 -16.87 1.07
C SER A 434 -4.85 -18.31 1.36
N GLU A 435 -3.92 -19.27 1.36
CA GLU A 435 -4.24 -20.67 1.71
C GLU A 435 -4.43 -20.86 3.21
N GLU A 436 -3.61 -20.20 4.05
CA GLU A 436 -3.82 -20.22 5.50
C GLU A 436 -5.16 -19.60 5.88
N ILE A 437 -5.58 -18.50 5.25
CA ILE A 437 -6.89 -17.88 5.48
C ILE A 437 -8.01 -18.90 5.18
N ARG A 438 -7.95 -19.58 4.02
CA ARG A 438 -8.92 -20.61 3.66
C ARG A 438 -8.92 -21.77 4.65
N GLN A 439 -7.74 -22.19 5.11
CA GLN A 439 -7.61 -23.27 6.08
C GLN A 439 -8.23 -22.89 7.43
N TYR A 440 -7.95 -21.69 7.94
CA TYR A 440 -8.52 -21.19 9.20
C TYR A 440 -10.04 -21.10 9.10
N ARG A 441 -10.56 -20.62 7.97
CA ARG A 441 -11.99 -20.60 7.69
C ARG A 441 -12.62 -22.00 7.70
N ARG A 442 -11.97 -23.00 7.09
CA ARG A 442 -12.44 -24.41 7.12
C ARG A 442 -12.45 -24.97 8.54
N ASP A 443 -11.51 -24.54 9.37
CA ASP A 443 -11.38 -24.94 10.77
C ASP A 443 -12.31 -24.14 11.71
N ASN A 444 -13.21 -23.31 11.16
CA ASN A 444 -14.11 -22.40 11.89
C ASN A 444 -13.38 -21.40 12.81
N ILE A 445 -12.19 -20.98 12.40
CA ILE A 445 -11.41 -19.95 13.09
C ILE A 445 -11.65 -18.63 12.36
N SER A 446 -12.15 -17.63 13.10
CA SER A 446 -12.34 -16.28 12.57
C SER A 446 -11.00 -15.58 12.41
N VAL A 447 -10.75 -15.03 11.23
CA VAL A 447 -9.52 -14.28 10.91
C VAL A 447 -9.86 -12.82 10.71
N ASN A 448 -9.30 -11.96 11.56
CA ASN A 448 -9.26 -10.51 11.36
C ASN A 448 -7.85 -10.10 10.91
N LEU A 449 -7.76 -9.31 9.84
CA LEU A 449 -6.48 -8.79 9.34
C LEU A 449 -6.41 -7.26 9.38
N TYR A 450 -5.29 -6.71 9.82
CA TYR A 450 -5.10 -5.26 9.99
C TYR A 450 -3.79 -4.75 9.37
N VAL A 451 -3.66 -3.47 9.01
CA VAL A 451 -4.75 -2.51 8.73
C VAL A 451 -4.98 -2.47 7.22
N VAL A 452 -6.21 -2.69 6.77
CA VAL A 452 -6.56 -2.80 5.34
C VAL A 452 -7.32 -1.55 4.91
N ASN A 453 -6.68 -0.67 4.16
CA ASN A 453 -7.24 0.62 3.74
C ASN A 453 -7.56 0.68 2.24
N MET A 454 -6.91 -0.16 1.45
CA MET A 454 -7.01 -0.10 -0.01
C MET A 454 -8.02 -1.12 -0.58
N PRO A 455 -8.89 -0.71 -1.52
CA PRO A 455 -9.86 -1.61 -2.16
C PRO A 455 -9.24 -2.83 -2.83
N TRP A 456 -8.05 -2.68 -3.42
CA TRP A 456 -7.32 -3.78 -4.06
C TRP A 456 -6.94 -4.87 -3.05
N LEU A 457 -6.46 -4.46 -1.86
CA LEU A 457 -6.05 -5.39 -0.81
C LEU A 457 -7.27 -6.06 -0.19
N PHE A 458 -8.33 -5.28 0.08
CA PHE A 458 -9.61 -5.80 0.53
C PHE A 458 -10.17 -6.87 -0.41
N SER A 459 -10.06 -6.66 -1.72
CA SER A 459 -10.50 -7.60 -2.74
C SER A 459 -9.76 -8.94 -2.67
N VAL A 460 -8.43 -8.89 -2.60
CA VAL A 460 -7.60 -10.11 -2.48
C VAL A 460 -7.95 -10.89 -1.21
N LEU A 461 -8.11 -10.21 -0.07
CA LEU A 461 -8.44 -10.84 1.20
C LEU A 461 -9.88 -11.39 1.22
N TRP A 462 -10.83 -10.69 0.59
CA TRP A 462 -12.19 -11.18 0.39
C TRP A 462 -12.20 -12.47 -0.44
N CYS A 463 -11.52 -12.49 -1.58
CA CYS A 463 -11.39 -13.71 -2.39
C CYS A 463 -10.66 -14.85 -1.64
N SER A 464 -9.78 -14.53 -0.70
CA SER A 464 -9.14 -15.53 0.18
C SER A 464 -10.06 -16.07 1.27
N GLY A 465 -11.17 -15.38 1.56
CA GLY A 465 -12.18 -15.80 2.52
C GLY A 465 -11.93 -15.35 3.95
N VAL A 466 -11.24 -14.21 4.15
CA VAL A 466 -11.05 -13.60 5.47
C VAL A 466 -12.40 -13.29 6.13
N SER A 467 -12.50 -13.38 7.45
CA SER A 467 -13.75 -13.10 8.17
C SER A 467 -14.01 -11.61 8.31
N SER A 468 -12.97 -10.85 8.66
CA SER A 468 -13.07 -9.41 8.88
C SER A 468 -11.75 -8.70 8.57
N VAL A 469 -11.80 -7.39 8.38
CA VAL A 469 -10.60 -6.55 8.31
C VAL A 469 -10.73 -5.32 9.19
N THR A 470 -9.64 -4.93 9.85
CA THR A 470 -9.53 -3.64 10.55
C THR A 470 -9.10 -2.57 9.56
N THR A 471 -9.83 -1.45 9.50
CA THR A 471 -9.63 -0.42 8.47
C THR A 471 -9.77 0.99 9.00
N ASN A 472 -8.96 1.92 8.46
CA ASN A 472 -9.17 3.36 8.60
C ASN A 472 -10.19 3.90 7.58
N ALA A 473 -10.45 3.14 6.50
CA ALA A 473 -11.16 3.56 5.29
C ALA A 473 -12.56 2.93 5.19
N CYS A 474 -13.27 2.80 6.31
CA CYS A 474 -14.57 2.14 6.39
C CYS A 474 -15.57 2.69 5.35
N GLN A 475 -15.57 3.99 5.11
CA GLN A 475 -16.44 4.68 4.14
C GLN A 475 -16.19 4.25 2.69
N VAL A 476 -15.01 3.74 2.39
CA VAL A 476 -14.67 3.24 1.05
C VAL A 476 -15.03 1.76 0.94
N LEU A 477 -14.66 0.96 1.95
CA LEU A 477 -14.84 -0.50 1.89
C LEU A 477 -16.30 -0.92 2.12
N LYS A 478 -17.10 -0.13 2.84
CA LYS A 478 -18.55 -0.35 2.99
C LYS A 478 -19.26 -0.39 1.64
N GLU A 479 -18.91 0.52 0.72
CA GLU A 479 -19.54 0.64 -0.60
C GLU A 479 -19.17 -0.48 -1.57
N MET A 480 -18.13 -1.27 -1.27
CA MET A 480 -17.71 -2.37 -2.14
C MET A 480 -18.73 -3.52 -2.10
N LYS A 481 -19.41 -3.76 -3.22
CA LYS A 481 -20.37 -4.86 -3.39
C LYS A 481 -19.74 -6.15 -3.92
N HIS A 482 -18.57 -6.05 -4.56
CA HIS A 482 -17.82 -7.16 -5.13
C HIS A 482 -16.31 -6.85 -5.04
N PRO A 483 -15.44 -7.87 -5.01
CA PRO A 483 -14.00 -7.66 -5.15
C PRO A 483 -13.67 -7.00 -6.49
N ILE A 484 -12.72 -6.08 -6.46
CA ILE A 484 -12.07 -5.58 -7.67
C ILE A 484 -11.26 -6.73 -8.25
N TRP A 485 -11.39 -6.96 -9.56
CA TRP A 485 -10.69 -8.00 -10.32
C TRP A 485 -11.10 -9.45 -10.01
N LEU A 486 -12.33 -9.66 -9.53
CA LEU A 486 -12.94 -10.98 -9.57
C LEU A 486 -13.04 -11.43 -11.04
N LEU A 487 -12.37 -12.52 -11.40
CA LEU A 487 -12.27 -12.99 -12.77
C LEU A 487 -12.59 -14.48 -12.84
N PRO A 488 -13.70 -14.89 -13.49
CA PRO A 488 -13.99 -16.30 -13.71
C PRO A 488 -12.84 -17.02 -14.41
N SER A 489 -12.55 -18.25 -13.98
CA SER A 489 -11.40 -19.03 -14.49
C SER A 489 -11.49 -19.22 -16.02
N SER A 490 -12.70 -19.43 -16.52
CA SER A 490 -13.00 -19.54 -17.96
C SER A 490 -12.69 -18.25 -18.72
N THR A 491 -13.02 -17.10 -18.14
CA THR A 491 -12.79 -15.77 -18.73
C THR A 491 -11.30 -15.46 -18.75
N TYR A 492 -10.59 -15.73 -17.64
CA TYR A 492 -9.14 -15.55 -17.59
C TYR A 492 -8.43 -16.41 -18.64
N LEU A 493 -8.80 -17.69 -18.76
CA LEU A 493 -8.23 -18.59 -19.76
C LEU A 493 -8.50 -18.10 -21.18
N MET A 494 -9.71 -17.62 -21.47
CA MET A 494 -10.04 -17.05 -22.77
C MET A 494 -9.21 -15.80 -23.07
N MET A 495 -9.10 -14.86 -22.12
CA MET A 495 -8.28 -13.65 -22.28
C MET A 495 -6.82 -14.00 -22.54
N TRP A 496 -6.28 -14.99 -21.82
CA TRP A 496 -4.93 -15.51 -22.04
C TRP A 496 -4.75 -16.04 -23.46
N ILE A 497 -5.57 -17.00 -23.90
CA ILE A 497 -5.46 -17.60 -25.24
C ILE A 497 -5.56 -16.52 -26.32
N VAL A 498 -6.53 -15.61 -26.21
CA VAL A 498 -6.75 -14.55 -27.20
C VAL A 498 -5.57 -13.58 -27.26
N ALA A 499 -5.04 -13.15 -26.11
CA ALA A 499 -3.90 -12.25 -26.04
C ALA A 499 -2.65 -12.88 -26.69
N ASP A 500 -2.38 -14.15 -26.39
CA ASP A 500 -1.22 -14.87 -26.94
C ASP A 500 -1.37 -15.10 -28.45
N CYS A 501 -2.55 -15.53 -28.91
CA CYS A 501 -2.83 -15.68 -30.33
C CYS A 501 -2.68 -14.35 -31.11
N ALA A 502 -3.25 -13.27 -30.57
CA ALA A 502 -3.14 -11.94 -31.18
C ALA A 502 -1.68 -11.46 -31.22
N SER A 503 -0.95 -11.63 -30.12
CA SER A 503 0.49 -11.33 -30.02
C SER A 503 1.29 -12.08 -31.08
N ILE A 504 1.10 -13.40 -31.21
CA ILE A 504 1.78 -14.23 -32.22
C ILE A 504 1.49 -13.71 -33.63
N LEU A 505 0.23 -13.43 -33.96
CA LEU A 505 -0.15 -12.93 -35.30
C LEU A 505 0.52 -11.59 -35.61
N VAL A 506 0.55 -10.65 -34.66
CA VAL A 506 1.19 -9.33 -34.84
C VAL A 506 2.70 -9.46 -34.98
N ILE A 507 3.33 -10.35 -34.19
CA ILE A 507 4.77 -10.63 -34.29
C ILE A 507 5.10 -11.21 -35.66
N LEU A 508 4.37 -12.25 -36.09
CA LEU A 508 4.56 -12.86 -37.41
C LEU A 508 4.38 -11.82 -38.52
N TRP A 509 3.36 -10.97 -38.42
CA TRP A 509 3.11 -9.89 -39.37
C TRP A 509 4.28 -8.89 -39.42
N ALA A 510 4.81 -8.48 -38.26
CA ALA A 510 5.96 -7.59 -38.18
C ALA A 510 7.21 -8.19 -38.85
N PHE A 511 7.48 -9.48 -38.64
CA PHE A 511 8.63 -10.14 -39.28
C PHE A 511 8.38 -10.45 -40.77
N LEU A 512 7.15 -10.74 -41.20
CA LEU A 512 6.87 -11.09 -42.61
C LEU A 512 6.81 -9.88 -43.54
N LEU A 513 6.25 -8.74 -43.11
CA LEU A 513 6.11 -7.54 -43.95
C LEU A 513 7.38 -6.69 -44.06
N LEU A 514 8.32 -6.82 -43.12
CA LEU A 514 9.60 -6.10 -43.15
C LEU A 514 10.66 -6.79 -44.02
N LYS A 515 10.30 -7.91 -44.67
CA LYS A 515 11.18 -8.70 -45.54
C LYS A 515 11.42 -8.06 -46.90
#